data_AF-A0A4Q2LM47-F1
#
_entry.id   AF-A0A4Q2LM47-F1
#
_cell.length_a   1.000
_cell.length_b   1.000
_cell.length_c   1.000
_cell.angle_alpha   90.00
_cell.angle_beta   90.00
_cell.angle_gamma   90.00
#
_symmetry.space_group_name_H-M   'P 1'
#
loop_
_entity.id
_entity.type
_entity.pdbx_description
1 polymer ?
#
loop_
_entity_poly.entity_id
_entity_poly.type
_entity_poly.pdbx_seq_one_letter_code
_entity_poly.pdbx_strand_id
1 'polypeptide(L)'
;MLKNRVLYQLAIMQFHSLKSYSEEMEDSIKSSAAKYREHLNEEAKSIDSFDDQFWEYGSDRLKELHIDYPNHLRSSLLITCITIVEKTLTNIHYDIKNETDINIVGLNSKKLKGSTINKVVTSIHSDEISLHELISSEEWKNLKFYIDIRNRVVHDAGLVHPKKHEELFGRIKQIESQGSGIVGLNTYHEITFSDKFSEKVISDCQTVLEQFTTVINNHFKSNPKPL
;
A
#
# COMPACT_ATOMS: atom_id res chain seq x y z
N MET A 1 2.73 21.33 22.26
CA MET A 1 3.05 19.93 22.70
C MET A 1 2.88 19.02 21.51
N LEU A 2 3.90 18.25 21.14
CA LEU A 2 3.85 17.38 19.96
C LEU A 2 2.72 16.34 20.08
N LYS A 3 1.85 16.27 19.05
CA LYS A 3 0.73 15.32 19.02
C LYS A 3 1.07 14.05 18.23
N ASN A 4 2.33 13.87 17.85
CA ASN A 4 2.82 12.73 17.08
C ASN A 4 2.40 11.36 17.64
N ARG A 5 2.39 11.19 18.98
CA ARG A 5 1.91 9.95 19.60
C ARG A 5 0.42 9.72 19.34
N VAL A 6 -0.41 10.75 19.42
CA VAL A 6 -1.85 10.66 19.12
C VAL A 6 -2.07 10.37 17.65
N LEU A 7 -1.35 11.08 16.76
CA LEU A 7 -1.42 10.87 15.31
C LEU A 7 -1.03 9.43 14.92
N TYR A 8 0.05 8.92 15.50
CA TYR A 8 0.48 7.52 15.32
C TYR A 8 -0.59 6.53 15.78
N GLN A 9 -1.14 6.70 16.99
CA GLN A 9 -2.15 5.78 17.51
C GLN A 9 -3.42 5.78 16.64
N LEU A 10 -3.86 6.95 16.16
CA LEU A 10 -4.98 7.04 15.21
C LEU A 10 -4.69 6.29 13.91
N ALA A 11 -3.47 6.41 13.37
CA ALA A 11 -3.06 5.67 12.18
C ALA A 11 -3.04 4.14 12.42
N ILE A 12 -2.54 3.69 13.57
CA ILE A 12 -2.55 2.27 13.95
C ILE A 12 -3.98 1.72 14.05
N MET A 13 -4.90 2.47 14.66
CA MET A 13 -6.32 2.08 14.70
C MET A 13 -6.90 1.94 13.29
N GLN A 14 -6.56 2.85 12.37
CA GLN A 14 -6.98 2.76 10.97
C GLN A 14 -6.41 1.52 10.28
N PHE A 15 -5.14 1.18 10.50
CA PHE A 15 -4.54 -0.04 9.93
C PHE A 15 -5.18 -1.32 10.49
N HIS A 16 -5.50 -1.37 11.78
CA HIS A 16 -6.24 -2.50 12.35
C HIS A 16 -7.62 -2.65 11.71
N SER A 17 -8.34 -1.55 11.55
CA SER A 17 -9.64 -1.57 10.86
C SER A 17 -9.52 -2.03 9.41
N LEU A 18 -8.46 -1.60 8.69
CA LEU A 18 -8.20 -2.04 7.32
C LEU A 18 -7.83 -3.51 7.23
N LYS A 19 -7.10 -4.05 8.22
CA LYS A 19 -6.76 -5.47 8.28
C LYS A 19 -8.02 -6.32 8.37
N SER A 20 -8.88 -6.03 9.35
CA SER A 20 -10.16 -6.75 9.51
C SER A 20 -11.05 -6.61 8.27
N TYR A 21 -11.16 -5.40 7.71
CA TYR A 21 -11.91 -5.18 6.47
C TYR A 21 -11.34 -6.00 5.29
N SER A 22 -10.01 -6.05 5.13
CA SER A 22 -9.38 -6.84 4.08
C SER A 22 -9.70 -8.32 4.23
N GLU A 23 -9.61 -8.86 5.44
CA GLU A 23 -9.89 -10.28 5.71
C GLU A 23 -11.36 -10.63 5.41
N GLU A 24 -12.30 -9.84 5.93
CA GLU A 24 -13.73 -10.01 5.71
C GLU A 24 -14.10 -9.95 4.22
N MET A 25 -13.52 -9.01 3.48
CA MET A 25 -13.80 -8.85 2.06
C MET A 25 -13.19 -9.95 1.19
N GLU A 26 -11.95 -10.38 1.50
CA GLU A 26 -11.33 -11.53 0.82
C GLU A 26 -12.17 -12.80 1.01
N ASP A 27 -12.64 -13.06 2.23
CA ASP A 27 -13.48 -14.22 2.53
C ASP A 27 -14.85 -14.12 1.84
N SER A 28 -15.45 -12.93 1.81
CA SER A 28 -16.71 -12.68 1.11
C SER A 28 -16.59 -12.93 -0.41
N ILE A 29 -15.50 -12.46 -1.03
CA ILE A 29 -15.24 -12.70 -2.46
C ILE A 29 -15.03 -14.18 -2.74
N LYS A 30 -14.22 -14.87 -1.92
CA LYS A 30 -13.99 -16.33 -2.03
C LYS A 30 -15.28 -17.13 -1.88
N SER A 31 -16.11 -16.77 -0.89
CA SER A 31 -17.42 -17.41 -0.68
C SER A 31 -18.35 -17.19 -1.86
N SER A 32 -18.36 -15.97 -2.42
CA SER A 32 -19.18 -15.63 -3.59
C SER A 32 -18.74 -16.41 -4.82
N ALA A 33 -17.43 -16.54 -5.05
CA ALA A 33 -16.88 -17.35 -6.14
C ALA A 33 -17.26 -18.82 -6.02
N ALA A 34 -17.17 -19.39 -4.81
CA ALA A 34 -17.55 -20.78 -4.55
C ALA A 34 -19.05 -21.03 -4.81
N LYS A 35 -19.92 -20.17 -4.27
CA LYS A 35 -21.38 -20.26 -4.49
C LYS A 35 -21.75 -20.12 -5.95
N TYR A 36 -21.12 -19.18 -6.66
CA TYR A 36 -21.39 -18.98 -8.08
C TYR A 36 -20.96 -20.19 -8.92
N ARG A 37 -19.82 -20.80 -8.59
CA ARG A 37 -19.36 -22.05 -9.22
C ARG A 37 -20.33 -23.21 -8.98
N GLU A 38 -20.85 -23.34 -7.77
CA GLU A 38 -21.86 -24.36 -7.44
C GLU A 38 -23.14 -24.15 -8.26
N HIS A 39 -23.62 -22.91 -8.32
CA HIS A 39 -24.77 -22.54 -9.14
C HIS A 39 -24.58 -22.86 -10.62
N LEU A 40 -23.42 -22.50 -11.22
CA LEU A 40 -23.11 -22.86 -12.60
C LEU A 40 -23.11 -24.37 -12.83
N ASN A 41 -22.58 -25.16 -11.88
CA ASN A 41 -22.59 -26.61 -11.98
C ASN A 41 -24.00 -27.22 -11.87
N GLU A 42 -24.92 -26.56 -11.17
CA GLU A 42 -26.32 -26.98 -11.10
C GLU A 42 -27.07 -26.65 -12.38
N GLU A 43 -26.95 -25.42 -12.89
CA GLU A 43 -27.59 -24.99 -14.13
C GLU A 43 -27.08 -25.78 -15.33
N ALA A 44 -25.78 -26.09 -15.38
CA ALA A 44 -25.18 -26.92 -16.43
C ALA A 44 -25.81 -28.32 -16.54
N LYS A 45 -26.42 -28.86 -15.46
CA LYS A 45 -27.11 -30.17 -15.51
C LYS A 45 -28.45 -30.11 -16.25
N SER A 46 -29.04 -28.92 -16.37
CA SER A 46 -30.32 -28.69 -17.04
C SER A 46 -30.18 -28.21 -18.48
N ILE A 47 -28.95 -28.01 -18.95
CA ILE A 47 -28.66 -27.50 -20.29
C ILE A 47 -28.42 -28.69 -21.22
N ASP A 48 -29.44 -29.05 -22.01
CA ASP A 48 -29.42 -30.19 -22.95
C ASP A 48 -28.56 -29.95 -24.20
N SER A 49 -28.20 -28.70 -24.50
CA SER A 49 -27.36 -28.31 -25.65
C SER A 49 -26.34 -27.26 -25.24
N PHE A 50 -25.12 -27.31 -25.79
CA PHE A 50 -24.05 -26.36 -25.51
C PHE A 50 -24.51 -24.92 -25.83
N ASP A 51 -24.91 -24.18 -24.79
CA ASP A 51 -25.28 -22.77 -24.88
C ASP A 51 -24.02 -21.94 -24.68
N ASP A 52 -23.46 -21.45 -25.80
CA ASP A 52 -22.26 -20.63 -25.81
C ASP A 52 -22.39 -19.39 -24.91
N GLN A 53 -23.58 -18.77 -24.87
CA GLN A 53 -23.80 -17.55 -24.06
C GLN A 53 -23.75 -17.85 -22.56
N PHE A 54 -24.30 -18.99 -22.15
CA PHE A 54 -24.22 -19.43 -20.76
C PHE A 54 -22.76 -19.60 -20.31
N TRP A 55 -21.95 -20.28 -21.13
CA TRP A 55 -20.54 -20.53 -20.81
C TRP A 55 -19.69 -19.26 -20.86
N GLU A 56 -19.91 -18.37 -21.83
CA GLU A 56 -19.22 -17.08 -21.89
C GLU A 56 -19.53 -16.23 -20.65
N TYR A 57 -20.82 -16.05 -20.32
CA TYR A 57 -21.23 -15.26 -19.15
C TYR A 57 -20.69 -15.87 -17.85
N GLY A 58 -20.79 -17.20 -17.69
CA GLY A 58 -20.26 -17.90 -16.53
C GLY A 58 -18.76 -17.74 -16.37
N SER A 59 -18.00 -17.80 -17.47
CA SER A 59 -16.54 -17.64 -17.48
C SER A 59 -16.13 -16.21 -17.14
N ASP A 60 -16.80 -15.21 -17.72
CA ASP A 60 -16.57 -13.80 -17.42
C ASP A 60 -16.87 -13.49 -15.95
N ARG A 61 -17.98 -13.99 -15.42
CA ARG A 61 -18.33 -13.76 -14.02
C ARG A 61 -17.39 -14.48 -13.05
N LEU A 62 -16.91 -15.67 -13.39
CA LEU A 62 -15.87 -16.34 -12.60
C LEU A 62 -14.54 -15.58 -12.64
N LYS A 63 -14.17 -15.01 -13.79
CA LYS A 63 -12.99 -14.15 -13.93
C LYS A 63 -13.10 -12.91 -13.03
N GLU A 64 -14.25 -12.24 -13.02
CA GLU A 64 -14.49 -11.09 -12.14
C GLU A 64 -14.26 -11.46 -10.66
N LEU A 65 -14.84 -12.58 -10.22
CA LEU A 65 -14.77 -13.02 -8.82
C LEU A 65 -13.38 -13.52 -8.41
N HIS A 66 -12.64 -14.15 -9.32
CA HIS A 66 -11.33 -14.74 -9.01
C HIS A 66 -10.15 -13.80 -9.26
N ILE A 67 -10.30 -12.81 -10.15
CA ILE A 67 -9.19 -11.96 -10.60
C ILE A 67 -9.51 -10.51 -10.33
N ASP A 68 -10.57 -9.97 -10.94
CA ASP A 68 -10.76 -8.51 -11.00
C ASP A 68 -11.16 -7.93 -9.63
N TYR A 69 -12.11 -8.57 -8.94
CA TYR A 69 -12.57 -8.11 -7.62
C TYR A 69 -11.47 -8.17 -6.55
N PRO A 70 -10.73 -9.29 -6.39
CA PRO A 70 -9.57 -9.30 -5.50
C PRO A 70 -8.54 -8.22 -5.86
N ASN A 71 -8.24 -8.03 -7.15
CA ASN A 71 -7.25 -7.05 -7.58
C ASN A 71 -7.69 -5.61 -7.28
N HIS A 72 -8.98 -5.30 -7.47
CA HIS A 72 -9.58 -4.01 -7.11
C HIS A 72 -9.56 -3.75 -5.60
N LEU A 73 -9.91 -4.75 -4.78
CA LEU A 73 -9.83 -4.67 -3.33
C LEU A 73 -8.41 -4.33 -2.87
N ARG A 74 -7.44 -5.13 -3.33
CA ARG A 74 -6.01 -4.99 -2.97
C ARG A 74 -5.42 -3.66 -3.44
N SER A 75 -5.80 -3.20 -4.63
CA SER A 75 -5.46 -1.86 -5.14
C SER A 75 -5.98 -0.74 -4.25
N SER A 76 -7.24 -0.86 -3.81
CA SER A 76 -7.89 0.13 -2.95
C SER A 76 -7.24 0.19 -1.57
N LEU A 77 -6.89 -0.98 -1.02
CA LEU A 77 -6.15 -1.10 0.24
C LEU A 77 -4.77 -0.47 0.15
N LEU A 78 -4.01 -0.75 -0.91
CA LEU A 78 -2.71 -0.10 -1.18
C LEU A 78 -2.80 1.42 -1.17
N ILE A 79 -3.75 1.98 -1.93
CA ILE A 79 -3.97 3.43 -2.01
C ILE A 79 -4.29 3.98 -0.63
N THR A 80 -5.16 3.31 0.12
CA THR A 80 -5.60 3.75 1.44
C THR A 80 -4.45 3.71 2.45
N CYS A 81 -3.66 2.64 2.48
CA CYS A 81 -2.50 2.51 3.36
C CYS A 81 -1.47 3.62 3.12
N ILE A 82 -1.11 3.88 1.85
CA ILE A 82 -0.18 4.97 1.51
C ILE A 82 -0.75 6.33 1.92
N THR A 83 -2.05 6.54 1.74
CA THR A 83 -2.72 7.79 2.13
C THR A 83 -2.67 8.00 3.65
N ILE A 84 -2.85 6.95 4.45
CA ILE A 84 -2.74 7.01 5.91
C ILE A 84 -1.30 7.39 6.31
N VAL A 85 -0.29 6.73 5.72
CA VAL A 85 1.12 7.04 5.97
C VAL A 85 1.42 8.50 5.61
N GLU A 86 1.04 8.92 4.41
CA GLU A 86 1.28 10.28 3.91
C GLU A 86 0.67 11.34 4.82
N LYS A 87 -0.61 11.17 5.18
CA LYS A 87 -1.32 12.11 6.06
C LYS A 87 -0.68 12.17 7.44
N THR A 88 -0.33 11.01 8.01
CA THR A 88 0.26 10.92 9.35
C THR A 88 1.63 11.59 9.40
N LEU A 89 2.52 11.26 8.46
CA LEU A 89 3.85 11.84 8.38
C LEU A 89 3.78 13.36 8.13
N THR A 90 2.88 13.80 7.25
CA THR A 90 2.67 15.23 6.96
C THR A 90 2.20 15.99 8.19
N ASN A 91 1.28 15.43 8.97
CA ASN A 91 0.82 16.06 10.22
C ASN A 91 1.96 16.13 11.26
N ILE A 92 2.78 15.08 11.39
CA ILE A 92 3.95 15.11 12.28
C ILE A 92 4.96 16.17 11.83
N HIS A 93 5.20 16.31 10.51
CA HIS A 93 6.04 17.36 9.97
C HIS A 93 5.54 18.76 10.38
N TYR A 94 4.25 19.02 10.20
CA TYR A 94 3.68 20.32 10.59
C TYR A 94 3.75 20.56 12.10
N ASP A 95 3.51 19.54 12.92
CA ASP A 95 3.68 19.63 14.38
C ASP A 95 5.12 19.99 14.75
N ILE A 96 6.13 19.30 14.18
CA ILE A 96 7.54 19.62 14.45
C ILE A 96 7.85 21.06 14.03
N LYS A 97 7.45 21.45 12.81
CA LYS A 97 7.74 22.77 12.27
C LYS A 97 7.12 23.91 13.10
N ASN A 98 5.91 23.71 13.62
CA ASN A 98 5.14 24.78 14.27
C ASN A 98 5.33 24.82 15.79
N GLU A 99 5.65 23.69 16.42
CA GLU A 99 5.68 23.56 17.89
C GLU A 99 7.11 23.44 18.45
N THR A 100 8.12 23.34 17.58
CA THR A 100 9.52 23.13 17.98
C THR A 100 10.43 24.17 17.33
N ASP A 101 11.62 24.33 17.90
CA ASP A 101 12.62 25.28 17.39
C ASP A 101 13.50 24.65 16.29
N ILE A 102 13.20 23.41 15.89
CA ILE A 102 13.94 22.69 14.84
C ILE A 102 13.61 23.33 13.50
N ASN A 103 14.64 23.82 12.83
CA ASN A 103 14.51 24.47 11.53
C ASN A 103 14.40 23.43 10.40
N ILE A 104 13.19 22.90 10.20
CA ILE A 104 12.91 22.00 9.07
C ILE A 104 12.36 22.74 7.85
N VAL A 105 12.73 22.25 6.66
CA VAL A 105 12.32 22.84 5.38
C VAL A 105 10.80 22.67 5.17
N GLY A 106 10.14 23.67 4.58
CA GLY A 106 8.72 23.52 4.22
C GLY A 106 8.51 22.52 3.08
N LEU A 107 7.43 21.73 3.14
CA LEU A 107 7.12 20.70 2.11
C LEU A 107 6.93 21.25 0.69
N ASN A 108 6.58 22.53 0.56
CA ASN A 108 6.46 23.24 -0.73
C ASN A 108 7.80 23.71 -1.31
N SER A 109 8.92 23.46 -0.62
CA SER A 109 10.24 23.85 -1.08
C SER A 109 10.65 23.11 -2.35
N LYS A 110 11.15 23.84 -3.35
CA LYS A 110 11.73 23.28 -4.59
C LYS A 110 12.96 22.40 -4.34
N LYS A 111 13.57 22.49 -3.14
CA LYS A 111 14.70 21.64 -2.75
C LYS A 111 14.29 20.19 -2.47
N LEU A 112 13.02 19.95 -2.12
CA LEU A 112 12.50 18.62 -1.80
C LEU A 112 11.92 17.97 -3.06
N LYS A 113 12.34 16.73 -3.36
CA LYS A 113 11.93 15.97 -4.55
C LYS A 113 11.21 14.68 -4.16
N GLY A 114 10.44 14.12 -5.10
CA GLY A 114 9.71 12.85 -4.92
C GLY A 114 8.30 13.01 -4.35
N SER A 115 7.75 11.89 -3.86
CA SER A 115 6.44 11.83 -3.20
C SER A 115 6.39 12.69 -1.94
N THR A 116 5.19 13.04 -1.47
CA THR A 116 5.01 13.79 -0.22
C THR A 116 5.70 13.10 0.96
N ILE A 117 5.57 11.76 1.05
CA ILE A 117 6.27 10.93 2.04
C ILE A 117 7.79 11.13 1.98
N ASN A 118 8.40 11.07 0.79
CA ASN A 118 9.84 11.30 0.62
C ASN A 118 10.23 12.72 1.05
N LYS A 119 9.43 13.72 0.66
CA LYS A 119 9.68 15.13 1.03
C LYS A 119 9.65 15.32 2.55
N VAL A 120 8.70 14.69 3.25
CA VAL A 120 8.61 14.75 4.72
C VAL A 120 9.87 14.16 5.35
N VAL A 121 10.24 12.93 4.96
CA VAL A 121 11.41 12.25 5.52
C VAL A 121 12.69 13.01 5.23
N THR A 122 12.90 13.48 3.99
CA THR A 122 14.07 14.30 3.65
C THR A 122 14.08 15.64 4.39
N SER A 123 12.92 16.24 4.65
CA SER A 123 12.85 17.51 5.37
C SER A 123 13.21 17.38 6.84
N ILE A 124 12.91 16.24 7.47
CA ILE A 124 13.14 16.02 8.90
C ILE A 124 14.54 15.42 9.12
N HIS A 125 14.99 14.57 8.20
CA HIS A 125 16.31 14.00 8.25
C HIS A 125 17.38 15.10 8.17
N SER A 126 18.02 15.34 9.29
CA SER A 126 18.97 16.43 9.52
C SER A 126 20.02 16.00 10.55
N ASP A 127 20.98 16.89 10.84
CA ASP A 127 21.97 16.66 11.89
C ASP A 127 21.32 16.52 13.28
N GLU A 128 20.12 17.09 13.49
CA GLU A 128 19.40 17.01 14.77
C GLU A 128 18.54 15.75 14.89
N ILE A 129 17.91 15.32 13.78
CA ILE A 129 17.06 14.12 13.72
C ILE A 129 17.53 13.20 12.60
N SER A 130 18.24 12.15 12.97
CA SER A 130 18.70 11.12 12.03
C SER A 130 17.63 10.06 11.78
N LEU A 131 17.22 9.88 10.53
CA LEU A 131 16.30 8.84 10.07
C LEU A 131 17.04 7.73 9.29
N HIS A 132 18.37 7.59 9.47
CA HIS A 132 19.19 6.64 8.70
C HIS A 132 18.72 5.18 8.83
N GLU A 133 18.35 4.75 10.04
CA GLU A 133 17.87 3.38 10.28
C GLU A 133 16.57 3.11 9.52
N LEU A 134 15.60 4.04 9.59
CA LEU A 134 14.37 3.97 8.82
C LEU A 134 14.64 3.93 7.32
N ILE A 135 15.47 4.85 6.79
CA ILE A 135 15.72 4.94 5.35
C ILE A 135 16.43 3.68 4.81
N SER A 136 17.18 2.99 5.67
CA SER A 136 17.88 1.76 5.32
C SER A 136 17.02 0.50 5.50
N SER A 137 15.87 0.60 6.18
CA SER A 137 15.01 -0.53 6.50
C SER A 137 14.36 -1.12 5.25
N GLU A 138 14.01 -2.40 5.33
CA GLU A 138 13.36 -3.09 4.22
C GLU A 138 11.93 -2.59 4.02
N GLU A 139 11.25 -2.26 5.12
CA GLU A 139 9.89 -1.71 5.10
C GLU A 139 9.84 -0.36 4.41
N TRP A 140 10.89 0.47 4.54
CA TRP A 140 11.00 1.71 3.77
C TRP A 140 11.23 1.46 2.27
N LYS A 141 12.06 0.49 1.91
CA LYS A 141 12.26 0.10 0.50
C LYS A 141 10.97 -0.47 -0.11
N ASN A 142 10.19 -1.20 0.68
CA ASN A 142 8.88 -1.71 0.30
C ASN A 142 7.86 -0.57 0.16
N LEU A 143 7.82 0.39 1.09
CA LEU A 143 6.95 1.55 0.97
C LEU A 143 7.22 2.36 -0.32
N LYS A 144 8.49 2.56 -0.68
CA LYS A 144 8.84 3.20 -1.95
C LYS A 144 8.31 2.42 -3.16
N PHE A 145 8.46 1.09 -3.14
CA PHE A 145 7.90 0.21 -4.17
C PHE A 145 6.38 0.34 -4.28
N TYR A 146 5.69 0.34 -3.14
CA TYR A 146 4.25 0.49 -3.05
C TYR A 146 3.78 1.83 -3.62
N ILE A 147 4.52 2.91 -3.39
CA ILE A 147 4.26 4.23 -3.99
C ILE A 147 4.36 4.16 -5.52
N ASP A 148 5.38 3.48 -6.05
CA ASP A 148 5.55 3.31 -7.50
C ASP A 148 4.40 2.49 -8.11
N ILE A 149 4.03 1.36 -7.48
CA ILE A 149 2.86 0.56 -7.86
C ILE A 149 1.59 1.40 -7.83
N ARG A 150 1.33 2.11 -6.73
CA ARG A 150 0.14 2.96 -6.55
C ARG A 150 0.03 4.01 -7.65
N ASN A 151 1.15 4.60 -8.07
CA ASN A 151 1.15 5.56 -9.17
C ASN A 151 0.72 4.90 -10.49
N ARG A 152 1.11 3.65 -10.75
CA ARG A 152 0.63 2.90 -11.94
C ARG A 152 -0.85 2.55 -11.84
N VAL A 153 -1.29 2.07 -10.68
CA VAL A 153 -2.70 1.73 -10.41
C VAL A 153 -3.60 2.95 -10.64
N VAL A 154 -3.22 4.11 -10.12
CA VAL A 154 -4.04 5.33 -10.18
C VAL A 154 -4.06 5.96 -11.58
N HIS A 155 -2.95 5.94 -12.31
CA HIS A 155 -2.83 6.73 -13.54
C HIS A 155 -3.00 5.93 -14.83
N ASP A 156 -2.72 4.63 -14.83
CA ASP A 156 -2.69 3.80 -16.04
C ASP A 156 -3.33 2.43 -15.80
N ALA A 157 -4.33 2.36 -14.93
CA ALA A 157 -5.04 1.13 -14.57
C ALA A 157 -4.10 -0.04 -14.16
N GLY A 158 -2.93 0.28 -13.61
CA GLY A 158 -1.94 -0.71 -13.20
C GLY A 158 -1.03 -1.24 -14.33
N LEU A 159 -1.09 -0.70 -15.55
CA LEU A 159 -0.23 -1.11 -16.65
C LEU A 159 1.24 -0.74 -16.38
N VAL A 160 2.19 -1.64 -16.61
CA VAL A 160 3.64 -1.43 -16.44
C VAL A 160 4.38 -1.80 -17.72
N HIS A 161 4.53 -0.82 -18.62
CA HIS A 161 5.21 -1.07 -19.90
C HIS A 161 6.73 -1.33 -19.71
N PRO A 162 7.28 -2.44 -20.23
CA PRO A 162 8.68 -2.85 -20.00
C PRO A 162 9.72 -1.79 -20.37
N LYS A 163 9.46 -1.00 -21.41
CA LYS A 163 10.39 0.07 -21.86
C LYS A 163 10.18 1.43 -21.17
N LYS A 164 8.96 1.72 -20.69
CA LYS A 164 8.67 3.04 -20.08
C LYS A 164 8.90 3.03 -18.57
N HIS A 165 8.78 1.87 -17.96
CA HIS A 165 8.89 1.65 -16.52
C HIS A 165 9.84 0.46 -16.24
N GLU A 166 11.00 0.45 -16.91
CA GLU A 166 11.95 -0.67 -16.88
C GLU A 166 12.36 -1.07 -15.46
N GLU A 167 12.64 -0.09 -14.59
CA GLU A 167 13.02 -0.34 -13.20
C GLU A 167 11.90 -1.04 -12.41
N LEU A 168 10.67 -0.51 -12.48
CA LEU A 168 9.53 -1.08 -11.79
C LEU A 168 9.18 -2.47 -12.36
N PHE A 169 9.22 -2.61 -13.68
CA PHE A 169 8.98 -3.88 -14.37
C PHE A 169 9.99 -4.94 -13.94
N GLY A 170 11.29 -4.62 -13.97
CA GLY A 170 12.37 -5.51 -13.56
C GLY A 170 12.23 -5.92 -12.10
N ARG A 171 11.88 -4.98 -11.22
CA ARG A 171 11.65 -5.27 -9.80
C ARG A 171 10.46 -6.21 -9.57
N ILE A 172 9.33 -6.01 -10.26
CA ILE A 172 8.18 -6.93 -10.16
C ILE A 172 8.58 -8.33 -10.66
N LYS A 173 9.27 -8.43 -11.80
CA LYS A 173 9.75 -9.71 -12.34
C LYS A 173 10.72 -10.43 -11.41
N GLN A 174 11.58 -9.69 -10.72
CA GLN A 174 12.46 -10.26 -9.70
C GLN A 174 11.67 -10.85 -8.53
N ILE A 175 10.68 -10.14 -8.01
CA ILE A 175 9.80 -10.59 -6.91
C ILE A 175 9.03 -11.86 -7.29
N GLU A 176 8.53 -11.92 -8.54
CA GLU A 176 7.90 -13.12 -9.10
C GLU A 176 8.88 -14.31 -9.13
N SER A 177 10.10 -14.10 -9.63
CA SER A 177 11.11 -15.16 -9.76
C SER A 177 11.61 -15.73 -8.42
N GLN A 178 11.57 -14.92 -7.36
CA GLN A 178 11.97 -15.31 -6.01
C GLN A 178 10.89 -16.12 -5.27
N GLY A 179 9.74 -16.38 -5.91
CA GLY A 179 8.66 -17.20 -5.34
C GLY A 179 7.87 -16.52 -4.23
N SER A 180 8.17 -15.26 -3.90
CA SER A 180 7.37 -14.48 -2.94
C SER A 180 5.95 -14.22 -3.47
N GLY A 181 5.81 -14.06 -4.80
CA GLY A 181 4.54 -14.04 -5.51
C GLY A 181 3.54 -12.98 -5.03
N ILE A 182 3.98 -11.96 -4.28
CA ILE A 182 3.07 -11.01 -3.63
C ILE A 182 2.48 -9.99 -4.61
N VAL A 183 3.26 -9.67 -5.65
CA VAL A 183 2.90 -8.81 -6.77
C VAL A 183 3.41 -9.47 -8.03
N GLY A 184 2.62 -9.42 -9.09
CA GLY A 184 2.99 -9.92 -10.40
C GLY A 184 2.48 -9.06 -11.55
N LEU A 185 2.70 -9.55 -12.77
CA LEU A 185 2.20 -8.96 -14.01
C LEU A 185 1.46 -10.02 -14.82
N ASN A 186 0.26 -9.69 -15.28
CA ASN A 186 -0.46 -10.53 -16.23
C ASN A 186 0.16 -10.47 -17.64
N THR A 187 -0.45 -11.18 -18.61
CA THR A 187 0.00 -11.22 -20.01
C THR A 187 0.01 -9.86 -20.71
N TYR A 188 -0.76 -8.90 -20.21
CA TYR A 188 -0.85 -7.54 -20.73
C TYR A 188 0.05 -6.55 -19.96
N HIS A 189 0.86 -7.05 -19.02
CA HIS A 189 1.69 -6.25 -18.11
C HIS A 189 0.89 -5.37 -17.14
N GLU A 190 -0.32 -5.76 -16.79
CA GLU A 190 -1.07 -5.12 -15.70
C GLU A 190 -0.70 -5.77 -14.36
N ILE A 191 -0.61 -4.96 -13.33
CA ILE A 191 -0.26 -5.40 -11.98
C ILE A 191 -1.35 -6.32 -11.42
N THR A 192 -0.92 -7.47 -10.93
CA THR A 192 -1.72 -8.41 -10.17
C THR A 192 -1.20 -8.53 -8.75
N PHE A 193 -2.11 -8.68 -7.79
CA PHE A 193 -1.78 -8.83 -6.37
C PHE A 193 -2.16 -10.21 -5.87
N SER A 194 -1.37 -10.81 -4.97
CA SER A 194 -1.77 -12.05 -4.28
C SER A 194 -2.64 -11.77 -3.06
N ASP A 195 -3.20 -12.84 -2.48
CA ASP A 195 -4.03 -12.78 -1.27
C ASP A 195 -3.28 -12.27 -0.02
N LYS A 196 -1.96 -12.40 0.01
CA LYS A 196 -1.11 -11.91 1.10
C LYS A 196 -0.66 -10.45 0.93
N PHE A 197 -0.96 -9.84 -0.22
CA PHE A 197 -0.47 -8.50 -0.53
C PHE A 197 -0.97 -7.45 0.45
N SER A 198 -2.27 -7.42 0.73
CA SER A 198 -2.88 -6.45 1.64
C SER A 198 -2.26 -6.52 3.04
N GLU A 199 -2.11 -7.73 3.58
CA GLU A 199 -1.48 -7.93 4.89
C GLU A 199 -0.05 -7.40 4.91
N LYS A 200 0.75 -7.69 3.87
CA LYS A 200 2.12 -7.22 3.79
C LYS A 200 2.22 -5.69 3.71
N VAL A 201 1.38 -5.06 2.89
CA VAL A 201 1.36 -3.58 2.74
C VAL A 201 0.96 -2.93 4.06
N ILE A 202 -0.07 -3.43 4.73
CA ILE A 202 -0.52 -2.92 6.03
C ILE A 202 0.62 -3.03 7.05
N SER A 203 1.23 -4.22 7.16
CA SER A 203 2.34 -4.46 8.09
C SER A 203 3.51 -3.51 7.85
N ASP A 204 3.97 -3.39 6.61
CA ASP A 204 5.11 -2.52 6.27
C ASP A 204 4.80 -1.05 6.57
N CYS A 205 3.58 -0.59 6.27
CA CYS A 205 3.16 0.78 6.57
C CYS A 205 3.12 1.06 8.07
N GLN A 206 2.63 0.09 8.87
CA GLN A 206 2.65 0.19 10.34
C GLN A 206 4.08 0.29 10.87
N THR A 207 4.97 -0.60 10.43
CA THR A 207 6.37 -0.62 10.85
C THR A 207 7.10 0.66 10.47
N VAL A 208 6.87 1.22 9.28
CA VAL A 208 7.45 2.52 8.89
C VAL A 208 7.00 3.62 9.84
N LEU A 209 5.70 3.71 10.15
CA LEU A 209 5.20 4.74 11.07
C LEU A 209 5.71 4.55 12.49
N GLU A 210 5.85 3.31 12.95
CA GLU A 210 6.41 2.98 14.25
C GLU A 210 7.88 3.40 14.36
N GLN A 211 8.72 2.99 13.41
CA GLN A 211 10.12 3.36 13.34
C GLN A 211 10.28 4.89 13.29
N PHE A 212 9.54 5.55 12.40
CA PHE A 212 9.56 7.00 12.28
C PHE A 212 9.17 7.68 13.60
N THR A 213 8.03 7.31 14.17
CA THR A 213 7.51 7.94 15.40
C THR A 213 8.43 7.68 16.59
N THR A 214 9.06 6.51 16.65
CA THR A 214 10.03 6.15 17.70
C THR A 214 11.25 7.07 17.65
N VAL A 215 11.83 7.29 16.48
CA VAL A 215 12.96 8.22 16.31
C VAL A 215 12.59 9.63 16.78
N ILE A 216 11.43 10.15 16.33
CA ILE A 216 10.96 11.48 16.74
C ILE A 216 10.77 11.55 18.26
N ASN A 217 10.09 10.57 18.86
CA ASN A 217 9.84 10.56 20.30
C ASN A 217 11.14 10.49 21.11
N ASN A 218 12.11 9.69 20.68
CA ASN A 218 13.38 9.56 21.37
C ASN A 218 14.17 10.87 21.34
N HIS A 219 14.20 11.55 20.19
CA HIS A 219 14.83 12.86 20.07
C HIS A 219 14.26 13.87 21.08
N PHE A 220 12.93 14.03 21.15
CA PHE A 220 12.31 15.01 22.07
C PHE A 220 12.30 14.59 23.54
N LYS A 221 12.45 13.30 23.84
CA LYS A 221 12.69 12.83 25.22
C LYS A 221 14.11 13.12 25.69
N SER A 222 15.11 12.97 24.80
CA SER A 222 16.52 13.22 25.11
C SER A 222 16.86 14.71 25.15
N ASN A 223 16.11 15.54 24.43
CA ASN A 223 16.29 17.00 24.39
C ASN A 223 15.03 17.73 24.87
N PRO A 224 14.64 17.61 26.16
CA PRO A 224 13.51 18.35 26.69
C PRO A 224 13.79 19.85 26.61
N LYS A 225 12.86 20.64 26.06
CA LYS A 225 13.00 22.10 26.04
C LYS A 225 13.22 22.60 27.48
N PRO A 226 14.15 23.55 27.72
CA PRO A 226 14.13 24.31 28.96
C PRO A 226 12.79 25.07 29.02
N LEU A 227 12.09 24.93 30.15
CA LEU A 227 10.84 25.63 30.45
C LEU A 227 11.03 27.15 30.43
#